data_AF-A0A9X0FFV6-F1
#
_entry.id   AF-A0A9X0FFV6-F1
#
_cell.length_a   1.000
_cell.length_b   1.000
_cell.length_c   1.000
_cell.angle_alpha   90.00
_cell.angle_beta   90.00
_cell.angle_gamma   90.00
#
_symmetry.space_group_name_H-M   'P 1'
#
loop_
_entity.id
_entity.type
_entity.pdbx_description
1 polymer ?
#
loop_
_entity_poly.entity_id
_entity_poly.type
_entity_poly.pdbx_seq_one_letter_code
_entity_poly.pdbx_strand_id
1 'polypeptide(L)'
;MTLLSLQPAEPATLHSLPPTLDLEALRPHLVNLSNGQFSDDGALVTSAEDVDAIFAEHLPRYMEQHEGPLRLLFWAHGGLVSEARGIIGASRLLPHWLEHGIYPIFFIWETGLLDALCSLLPRSGARELQEQGRARNLVEDLWSAGVERAVRPLGQKVWAQMKVGADQAVAADGGAAYVAQRLAEFTARNPGAVQVHAAGHSAGAIFHSRFLPLYLQHGSGTGVSSLNLLAAALSIADFNRLLRPLVGSPQGIEQLHLFGLHRQLEEDDSVLWLYPRSLLCLISSALEAERGVGLLGLERSVAADADLTGFLGTAAADATWSKTQVGAPGRRCLASAHGTFDEDPATLNSVAYRVSTG
;
A
#
# COMPACT_ATOMS: atom_id res chain seq x y z
N MET A 1 27.03 12.27 -45.25
CA MET A 1 26.04 11.54 -44.42
C MET A 1 26.69 11.21 -43.10
N THR A 2 26.45 12.05 -42.10
CA THR A 2 27.01 11.91 -40.75
C THR A 2 26.15 10.90 -40.00
N LEU A 3 26.69 9.71 -39.75
CA LEU A 3 26.05 8.69 -38.92
C LEU A 3 26.02 9.20 -37.47
N LEU A 4 24.82 9.58 -37.02
CA LEU A 4 24.51 9.84 -35.61
C LEU A 4 24.78 8.56 -34.82
N SER A 5 25.84 8.61 -34.01
CA SER A 5 26.12 7.64 -32.96
C SER A 5 25.02 7.76 -31.90
N LEU A 6 24.03 6.87 -31.94
CA LEU A 6 23.12 6.64 -30.82
C LEU A 6 23.96 6.11 -29.65
N GLN A 7 24.27 6.97 -28.68
CA GLN A 7 24.75 6.51 -27.38
C GLN A 7 23.67 5.60 -26.77
N PRO A 8 24.04 4.42 -26.25
CA PRO A 8 23.10 3.63 -25.46
C PRO A 8 22.71 4.44 -24.23
N ALA A 9 21.40 4.58 -23.99
CA ALA A 9 20.89 5.18 -22.76
C ALA A 9 21.48 4.44 -21.56
N GLU A 10 22.08 5.18 -20.62
CA GLU A 10 22.50 4.62 -19.34
C GLU A 10 21.27 4.01 -18.65
N PRO A 11 21.42 2.85 -17.98
CA PRO A 11 20.33 2.27 -17.21
C PRO A 11 19.95 3.26 -16.11
N ALA A 12 18.70 3.75 -16.14
CA ALA A 12 18.15 4.56 -15.06
C ALA A 12 18.42 3.87 -13.72
N THR A 13 19.19 4.53 -12.86
CA THR A 13 19.51 4.00 -11.53
C THR A 13 18.21 3.75 -10.77
N LEU A 14 18.08 2.58 -10.12
CA LEU A 14 16.87 2.11 -9.42
C LEU A 14 16.26 3.09 -8.39
N HIS A 15 16.96 4.18 -8.09
CA HIS A 15 16.70 5.13 -7.01
C HIS A 15 16.56 6.59 -7.48
N SER A 16 16.69 6.88 -8.77
CA SER A 16 16.59 8.26 -9.28
C SER A 16 15.20 8.56 -9.85
N LEU A 17 14.63 9.70 -9.49
CA LEU A 17 13.41 10.20 -10.11
C LEU A 17 13.65 10.58 -11.58
N PRO A 18 12.65 10.41 -12.47
CA PRO A 18 12.77 10.88 -13.83
C PRO A 18 12.77 12.42 -13.85
N PRO A 19 13.62 13.07 -14.69
CA PRO A 19 13.76 14.53 -14.70
C PRO A 19 12.50 15.27 -15.19
N THR A 20 11.55 14.55 -15.78
CA THR A 20 10.26 15.09 -16.25
C THR A 20 9.19 15.11 -15.16
N LEU A 21 9.49 14.59 -13.96
CA LEU A 21 8.54 14.51 -12.87
C LEU A 21 8.35 15.88 -12.22
N ASP A 22 7.13 16.39 -12.23
CA ASP A 22 6.77 17.63 -11.54
C ASP A 22 6.51 17.34 -10.05
N LEU A 23 7.54 17.55 -9.24
CA LEU A 23 7.46 17.38 -7.79
C LEU A 23 6.60 18.44 -7.11
N GLU A 24 6.56 19.66 -7.65
CA GLU A 24 5.78 20.76 -7.08
C GLU A 24 4.28 20.49 -7.22
N ALA A 25 3.85 19.92 -8.36
CA ALA A 25 2.47 19.47 -8.53
C ALA A 25 2.07 18.33 -7.58
N LEU A 26 3.03 17.56 -7.06
CA LEU A 26 2.78 16.46 -6.12
C LEU A 26 2.75 16.89 -4.66
N ARG A 27 3.41 17.99 -4.29
CA ARG A 27 3.48 18.49 -2.90
C ARG A 27 2.12 18.59 -2.20
N PRO A 28 1.04 19.11 -2.85
CA PRO A 28 -0.29 19.19 -2.21
C PRO A 28 -0.91 17.83 -1.87
N HIS A 29 -0.36 16.75 -2.44
CA HIS A 29 -0.92 15.42 -2.40
C HIS A 29 -0.01 14.42 -1.71
N LEU A 30 1.12 14.83 -1.13
CA LEU A 30 2.13 13.88 -0.66
C LEU A 30 2.63 14.23 0.73
N VAL A 31 2.73 13.20 1.57
CA VAL A 31 3.37 13.25 2.88
C VAL A 31 4.48 12.20 2.88
N ASN A 32 5.73 12.64 2.89
CA ASN A 32 6.89 11.75 2.96
C ASN A 32 7.33 11.54 4.40
N LEU A 33 7.52 10.27 4.78
CA LEU A 33 7.87 9.83 6.11
C LEU A 33 9.13 8.95 6.08
N SER A 34 10.02 9.21 7.03
CA SER A 34 11.24 8.45 7.28
C SER A 34 11.31 8.09 8.78
N ASN A 35 11.39 6.80 9.11
CA ASN A 35 11.36 6.30 10.50
C ASN A 35 10.15 6.84 11.29
N GLY A 36 8.99 6.93 10.64
CA GLY A 36 7.75 7.48 11.19
C GLY A 36 7.68 9.01 11.37
N GLN A 37 8.76 9.74 11.13
CA GLN A 37 8.76 11.21 11.20
C GLN A 37 8.68 11.82 9.79
N PHE A 38 8.40 13.12 9.67
CA PHE A 38 8.48 13.77 8.36
C PHE A 38 9.90 13.70 7.81
N SER A 39 10.03 13.32 6.53
CA SER A 39 11.33 13.20 5.88
C SER A 39 11.99 14.58 5.74
N ASP A 40 13.19 14.75 6.30
CA ASP A 40 14.04 15.93 6.14
C ASP A 40 15.15 15.76 5.08
N ASP A 41 15.24 14.56 4.50
CA ASP A 41 16.10 14.18 3.40
C ASP A 41 15.31 13.49 2.27
N GLY A 42 16.04 12.95 1.29
CA GLY A 42 15.46 12.23 0.16
C GLY A 42 15.13 13.12 -1.03
N ALA A 43 14.30 12.60 -1.92
CA ALA A 43 13.91 13.26 -3.15
C ALA A 43 12.74 14.24 -2.95
N LEU A 44 11.93 14.04 -1.92
CA LEU A 44 10.88 14.96 -1.52
C LEU A 44 10.82 15.11 0.00
N VAL A 45 11.16 16.29 0.49
CA VAL A 45 11.08 16.64 1.92
C VAL A 45 9.67 17.09 2.26
N THR A 46 9.16 16.68 3.43
CA THR A 46 7.89 17.15 3.97
C THR A 46 8.15 17.85 5.30
N SER A 47 7.54 19.01 5.50
CA SER A 47 7.54 19.74 6.76
C SER A 47 6.13 19.81 7.35
N ALA A 48 6.02 20.23 8.61
CA ALA A 48 4.72 20.53 9.21
C ALA A 48 3.98 21.64 8.44
N GLU A 49 4.71 22.64 7.92
CA GLU A 49 4.13 23.73 7.11
C GLU A 49 3.56 23.20 5.79
N ASP A 50 4.22 22.25 5.13
CA ASP A 50 3.68 21.60 3.92
C ASP A 50 2.35 20.90 4.24
N VAL A 51 2.28 20.16 5.34
CA VAL A 51 1.03 19.49 5.77
C VAL A 51 -0.04 20.51 6.15
N ASP A 52 0.32 21.57 6.87
CA ASP A 52 -0.62 22.65 7.19
C ASP A 52 -1.18 23.30 5.91
N ALA A 53 -0.35 23.52 4.89
CA ALA A 53 -0.79 24.06 3.59
C ALA A 53 -1.78 23.13 2.86
N ILE A 54 -1.62 21.79 2.98
CA ILE A 54 -2.60 20.83 2.46
C ILE A 54 -3.99 21.15 3.02
N PHE A 55 -4.12 21.22 4.35
CA PHE A 55 -5.42 21.40 5.00
C PHE A 55 -5.93 22.85 5.01
N ALA A 56 -5.04 23.84 5.03
CA ALA A 56 -5.41 25.26 5.11
C ALA A 56 -5.62 25.93 3.75
N GLU A 57 -4.99 25.42 2.68
CA GLU A 57 -5.01 26.06 1.37
C GLU A 57 -5.46 25.12 0.25
N HIS A 58 -4.84 23.95 0.12
CA HIS A 58 -5.06 23.09 -1.05
C HIS A 58 -6.42 22.40 -1.03
N LEU A 59 -6.83 21.81 0.11
CA LEU A 59 -8.16 21.21 0.25
C LEU A 59 -9.29 22.24 0.13
N PRO A 60 -9.27 23.41 0.81
CA PRO A 60 -10.28 24.45 0.60
C PRO A 60 -10.38 24.91 -0.87
N ARG A 61 -9.24 25.15 -1.52
CA ARG A 61 -9.21 25.54 -2.94
C ARG A 61 -9.84 24.48 -3.83
N TYR A 62 -9.58 23.20 -3.57
CA TYR A 62 -10.19 22.10 -4.32
C TYR A 62 -11.72 22.05 -4.10
N MET A 63 -12.18 22.26 -2.87
CA MET A 63 -13.61 22.33 -2.52
C MET A 63 -14.32 23.49 -3.22
N GLU A 64 -13.68 24.64 -3.41
CA GLU A 64 -14.27 25.77 -4.14
C GLU A 64 -14.42 25.50 -5.65
N GLN A 65 -13.57 24.63 -6.20
CA GLN A 65 -13.52 24.32 -7.63
C GLN A 65 -14.41 23.14 -8.03
N HIS A 66 -14.96 22.38 -7.07
CA HIS A 66 -15.72 21.17 -7.33
C HIS A 66 -17.04 21.17 -6.55
N GLU A 67 -18.11 20.68 -7.19
CA GLU A 67 -19.41 20.54 -6.53
C GLU A 67 -19.50 19.24 -5.72
N GLY A 68 -20.17 19.30 -4.57
CA GLY A 68 -20.41 18.15 -3.70
C GLY A 68 -19.36 17.98 -2.58
N PRO A 69 -19.42 16.88 -1.82
CA PRO A 69 -18.48 16.63 -0.73
C PRO A 69 -17.06 16.36 -1.27
N LEU A 70 -16.06 16.82 -0.53
CA LEU A 70 -14.65 16.49 -0.75
C LEU A 70 -14.44 15.01 -0.42
N ARG A 71 -14.17 14.19 -1.44
CA ARG A 71 -13.74 12.80 -1.28
C ARG A 71 -12.24 12.76 -1.09
N LEU A 72 -11.80 12.66 0.17
CA LEU A 72 -10.39 12.65 0.54
C LEU A 72 -9.90 11.22 0.70
N LEU A 73 -8.97 10.78 -0.15
CA LEU A 73 -8.40 9.43 -0.14
C LEU A 73 -6.98 9.42 0.42
N PHE A 74 -6.76 8.75 1.55
CA PHE A 74 -5.41 8.47 2.04
C PHE A 74 -4.86 7.18 1.43
N TRP A 75 -3.82 7.30 0.60
CA TRP A 75 -3.15 6.17 -0.05
C TRP A 75 -1.83 5.83 0.63
N ALA A 76 -1.63 4.55 0.99
CA ALA A 76 -0.34 4.06 1.49
C ALA A 76 0.18 2.93 0.58
N HIS A 77 1.40 3.09 0.05
CA HIS A 77 2.01 2.09 -0.84
C HIS A 77 2.54 0.86 -0.08
N GLY A 78 2.97 -0.17 -0.82
CA GLY A 78 3.55 -1.39 -0.27
C GLY A 78 5.03 -1.28 0.14
N GLY A 79 5.53 -2.24 0.92
CA GLY A 79 6.88 -2.17 1.51
C GLY A 79 8.06 -2.44 0.55
N LEU A 80 7.81 -3.00 -0.65
CA LEU A 80 8.83 -3.20 -1.69
C LEU A 80 9.08 -1.96 -2.57
N VAL A 81 8.70 -0.79 -2.07
CA VAL A 81 8.71 0.44 -2.83
C VAL A 81 9.79 1.33 -2.21
N SER A 82 10.81 1.68 -3.00
CA SER A 82 11.76 2.73 -2.64
C SER A 82 11.06 4.09 -2.62
N GLU A 83 11.60 5.09 -1.94
CA GLU A 83 11.03 6.44 -1.93
C GLU A 83 10.74 6.94 -3.36
N ALA A 84 11.72 6.82 -4.25
CA ALA A 84 11.57 7.19 -5.65
C ALA A 84 10.42 6.44 -6.35
N ARG A 85 10.25 5.14 -6.09
CA ARG A 85 9.13 4.36 -6.67
C ARG A 85 7.79 4.76 -6.06
N GLY A 86 7.76 5.13 -4.79
CA GLY A 86 6.56 5.63 -4.11
C GLY A 86 6.09 6.92 -4.76
N ILE A 87 7.01 7.85 -4.97
CA ILE A 87 6.74 9.13 -5.64
C ILE A 87 6.31 8.91 -7.11
N ILE A 88 7.00 8.02 -7.85
CA ILE A 88 6.61 7.69 -9.23
C ILE A 88 5.20 7.06 -9.27
N GLY A 89 4.88 6.17 -8.32
CA GLY A 89 3.56 5.59 -8.17
C GLY A 89 2.50 6.65 -7.88
N ALA A 90 2.75 7.56 -6.93
CA ALA A 90 1.88 8.68 -6.62
C ALA A 90 1.61 9.56 -7.84
N SER A 91 2.64 9.89 -8.62
CA SER A 91 2.51 10.66 -9.86
C SER A 91 1.65 9.97 -10.92
N ARG A 92 1.77 8.65 -11.04
CA ARG A 92 0.93 7.85 -11.95
C ARG A 92 -0.53 7.79 -11.50
N LEU A 93 -0.76 7.67 -10.20
CA LEU A 93 -2.09 7.50 -9.62
C LEU A 93 -2.85 8.84 -9.47
N LEU A 94 -2.14 9.95 -9.29
CA LEU A 94 -2.74 11.26 -9.05
C LEU A 94 -3.76 11.67 -10.13
N PRO A 95 -3.46 11.61 -11.45
CA PRO A 95 -4.42 11.98 -12.48
C PRO A 95 -5.68 11.12 -12.45
N HIS A 96 -5.54 9.82 -12.17
CA HIS A 96 -6.66 8.88 -12.09
C HIS A 96 -7.63 9.28 -10.98
N TRP A 97 -7.14 9.57 -9.78
CA TRP A 97 -8.01 9.97 -8.66
C TRP A 97 -8.69 11.32 -8.93
N LEU A 98 -7.95 12.31 -9.43
CA LEU A 98 -8.51 13.62 -9.72
C LEU A 98 -9.58 13.56 -10.82
N GLU A 99 -9.41 12.75 -11.86
CA GLU A 99 -10.42 12.52 -12.91
C GLU A 99 -11.72 11.94 -12.34
N HIS A 100 -11.63 11.15 -11.27
CA HIS A 100 -12.78 10.61 -10.54
C HIS A 100 -13.36 11.57 -9.48
N GLY A 101 -12.85 12.80 -9.36
CA GLY A 101 -13.27 13.75 -8.33
C GLY A 101 -12.89 13.32 -6.91
N ILE A 102 -11.76 12.62 -6.79
CA ILE A 102 -11.18 12.12 -5.54
C ILE A 102 -9.87 12.86 -5.33
N TYR A 103 -9.71 13.49 -4.17
CA TYR A 103 -8.47 14.14 -3.78
C TYR A 103 -7.58 13.15 -3.03
N PRO A 104 -6.45 12.68 -3.60
CA PRO A 104 -5.57 11.77 -2.89
C PRO A 104 -4.56 12.52 -2.02
N ILE A 105 -4.25 11.95 -0.85
CA ILE A 105 -3.04 12.22 -0.06
C ILE A 105 -2.25 10.91 0.03
N PHE A 106 -1.07 10.89 -0.57
CA PHE A 106 -0.16 9.74 -0.60
C PHE A 106 0.80 9.81 0.58
N PHE A 107 0.80 8.77 1.41
CA PHE A 107 1.89 8.51 2.33
C PHE A 107 2.99 7.76 1.61
N ILE A 108 4.16 8.40 1.49
CA ILE A 108 5.41 7.73 1.15
C ILE A 108 6.09 7.39 2.46
N TRP A 109 6.21 6.11 2.78
CA TRP A 109 6.58 5.68 4.13
C TRP A 109 7.44 4.41 4.07
N GLU A 110 8.34 4.26 5.04
CA GLU A 110 9.21 3.08 5.27
C GLU A 110 9.61 2.32 4.01
N THR A 111 10.70 2.77 3.40
CA THR A 111 11.20 2.21 2.14
C THR A 111 12.44 1.38 2.40
N GLY A 112 12.51 0.15 1.86
CA GLY A 112 13.73 -0.66 1.99
C GLY A 112 13.56 -2.18 2.00
N LEU A 113 12.35 -2.73 2.07
CA LEU A 113 12.18 -4.19 1.97
C LEU A 113 12.67 -4.70 0.60
N LEU A 114 12.50 -3.93 -0.46
CA LEU A 114 13.04 -4.28 -1.77
C LEU A 114 14.56 -4.32 -1.78
N ASP A 115 15.21 -3.29 -1.22
CA ASP A 115 16.68 -3.23 -1.19
C ASP A 115 17.25 -4.37 -0.34
N ALA A 116 16.56 -4.70 0.76
CA ALA A 116 16.85 -5.89 1.54
C ALA A 116 16.71 -7.16 0.68
N LEU A 117 15.59 -7.38 -0.01
CA LEU A 117 15.43 -8.54 -0.90
C LEU A 117 16.47 -8.59 -2.02
N CYS A 118 16.82 -7.46 -2.63
CA CYS A 118 17.88 -7.37 -3.64
C CYS A 118 19.26 -7.71 -3.07
N SER A 119 19.56 -7.30 -1.83
CA SER A 119 20.83 -7.63 -1.15
C SER A 119 21.00 -9.14 -0.89
N LEU A 120 19.89 -9.87 -0.90
CA LEU A 120 19.84 -11.31 -0.68
C LEU A 120 20.05 -12.11 -1.98
N LEU A 121 20.06 -11.44 -3.15
CA LEU A 121 20.31 -12.08 -4.44
C LEU A 121 21.80 -12.46 -4.57
N PRO A 122 22.13 -13.73 -4.89
CA PRO A 122 23.50 -14.11 -5.22
C PRO A 122 24.00 -13.31 -6.43
N ARG A 123 25.12 -12.58 -6.27
CA ARG A 123 25.72 -11.73 -7.33
C ARG A 123 26.23 -12.50 -8.56
N SER A 124 26.21 -13.83 -8.52
CA SER A 124 26.68 -14.74 -9.57
C SER A 124 25.68 -15.89 -9.73
N GLY A 125 24.76 -15.80 -10.69
CA GLY A 125 23.82 -16.90 -10.98
C GLY A 125 22.55 -16.56 -11.76
N ALA A 126 22.18 -15.28 -11.87
CA ALA A 126 20.94 -14.87 -12.53
C ALA A 126 20.87 -15.26 -14.03
N ARG A 127 22.02 -15.37 -14.72
CA ARG A 127 22.07 -15.77 -16.14
C ARG A 127 21.96 -17.28 -16.37
N GLU A 128 22.37 -18.11 -15.43
CA GLU A 128 22.43 -19.57 -15.61
C GLU A 128 21.09 -20.27 -15.32
N LEU A 129 20.26 -19.69 -14.44
CA LEU A 129 18.97 -20.26 -14.05
C LEU A 129 17.83 -19.93 -15.04
N GLN A 130 17.96 -18.84 -15.80
CA GLN A 130 16.92 -18.37 -16.72
C GLN A 130 16.87 -19.16 -18.05
N GLU A 131 17.96 -19.81 -18.46
CA GLU A 131 18.05 -20.50 -19.76
C GLU A 131 17.41 -21.90 -19.82
N GLN A 132 17.05 -22.53 -18.70
CA GLN A 132 16.72 -23.96 -18.71
C GLN A 132 15.23 -24.34 -18.61
N GLY A 133 14.28 -23.40 -18.45
CA GLY A 133 12.84 -23.73 -18.40
C GLY A 133 12.44 -24.77 -17.32
N ARG A 134 13.34 -25.06 -16.38
CA ARG A 134 13.21 -26.04 -15.27
C ARG A 134 13.08 -25.37 -13.89
N ALA A 135 12.86 -24.05 -13.89
CA ALA A 135 12.87 -23.21 -12.68
C ALA A 135 11.86 -23.64 -11.62
N ARG A 136 10.78 -24.34 -11.97
CA ARG A 136 9.76 -24.76 -10.99
C ARG A 136 10.21 -25.89 -10.06
N ASN A 137 10.88 -26.91 -10.59
CA ASN A 137 11.22 -28.11 -9.81
C ASN A 137 12.62 -28.06 -9.18
N LEU A 138 13.48 -27.16 -9.64
CA LEU A 138 14.82 -26.96 -9.06
C LEU A 138 14.80 -25.90 -7.95
N VAL A 139 13.86 -24.94 -7.95
CA VAL A 139 13.83 -23.84 -6.97
C VAL A 139 13.18 -24.23 -5.63
N GLU A 140 12.23 -25.18 -5.61
CA GLU A 140 11.76 -25.79 -4.34
C GLU A 140 12.91 -26.48 -3.58
N ASP A 141 13.84 -27.12 -4.30
CA ASP A 141 15.04 -27.74 -3.74
C ASP A 141 16.21 -26.74 -3.53
N LEU A 142 16.27 -25.62 -4.28
CA LEU A 142 17.34 -24.60 -4.23
C LEU A 142 17.07 -23.43 -3.28
N TRP A 143 15.83 -23.21 -2.80
CA TRP A 143 15.57 -22.59 -1.49
C TRP A 143 16.01 -23.54 -0.34
N SER A 144 16.89 -24.50 -0.65
CA SER A 144 17.87 -25.14 0.21
C SER A 144 17.98 -24.48 1.58
N ALA A 145 17.87 -25.30 2.62
CA ALA A 145 17.89 -24.90 4.03
C ALA A 145 19.02 -23.92 4.44
N GLY A 146 20.04 -23.71 3.60
CA GLY A 146 21.07 -22.69 3.73
C GLY A 146 20.66 -21.26 3.37
N VAL A 147 19.95 -21.03 2.25
CA VAL A 147 19.48 -19.68 1.85
C VAL A 147 18.46 -19.20 2.88
N GLU A 148 17.49 -20.03 3.23
CA GLU A 148 16.51 -19.70 4.26
C GLU A 148 17.17 -19.35 5.60
N ARG A 149 18.21 -20.09 6.03
CA ARG A 149 18.87 -19.87 7.32
C ARG A 149 19.72 -18.60 7.36
N ALA A 150 20.31 -18.20 6.25
CA ALA A 150 21.13 -16.99 6.16
C ALA A 150 20.29 -15.72 5.95
N VAL A 151 19.23 -15.84 5.15
CA VAL A 151 18.46 -14.69 4.65
C VAL A 151 17.29 -14.32 5.57
N ARG A 152 16.68 -15.33 6.21
CA ARG A 152 15.51 -15.12 7.07
C ARG A 152 15.76 -14.11 8.20
N PRO A 153 16.86 -14.15 8.98
CA PRO A 153 17.06 -13.20 10.08
C PRO A 153 17.13 -11.75 9.59
N LEU A 154 17.75 -11.50 8.43
CA LEU A 154 17.84 -10.16 7.84
C LEU A 154 16.47 -9.70 7.33
N GLY A 155 15.77 -10.55 6.58
CA GLY A 155 14.44 -10.24 6.08
C GLY A 155 13.42 -10.01 7.21
N GLN A 156 13.45 -10.82 8.27
CA GLN A 156 12.63 -10.64 9.46
C GLN A 156 12.94 -9.32 10.16
N LYS A 157 14.22 -8.95 10.29
CA LYS A 157 14.61 -7.68 10.89
C LYS A 157 14.06 -6.50 10.10
N VAL A 158 14.20 -6.50 8.78
CA VAL A 158 13.69 -5.42 7.92
C VAL A 158 12.17 -5.36 7.96
N TRP A 159 11.49 -6.51 7.89
CA TRP A 159 10.03 -6.58 8.01
C TRP A 159 9.54 -6.06 9.38
N ALA A 160 10.23 -6.42 10.46
CA ALA A 160 9.92 -5.91 11.80
C ALA A 160 10.15 -4.40 11.89
N GLN A 161 11.22 -3.87 11.31
CA GLN A 161 11.47 -2.42 11.27
C GLN A 161 10.37 -1.68 10.52
N MET A 162 9.87 -2.21 9.41
CA MET A 162 8.74 -1.61 8.68
C MET A 162 7.47 -1.52 9.55
N LYS A 163 7.21 -2.53 10.40
CA LYS A 163 6.10 -2.47 11.38
C LYS A 163 6.37 -1.44 12.48
N VAL A 164 7.60 -1.35 12.98
CA VAL A 164 8.03 -0.33 13.94
C VAL A 164 7.86 1.06 13.35
N GLY A 165 8.23 1.30 12.10
CA GLY A 165 8.04 2.58 11.43
C GLY A 165 6.56 2.97 11.31
N ALA A 166 5.66 2.00 11.07
CA ALA A 166 4.22 2.25 11.12
C ALA A 166 3.74 2.63 12.54
N ASP A 167 4.30 2.04 13.59
CA ASP A 167 4.01 2.40 14.98
C ASP A 167 4.57 3.80 15.32
N GLN A 168 5.78 4.13 14.85
CA GLN A 168 6.43 5.43 15.02
C GLN A 168 5.68 6.54 14.27
N ALA A 169 5.13 6.23 13.09
CA ALA A 169 4.36 7.19 12.29
C ALA A 169 3.19 7.80 13.05
N VAL A 170 2.61 7.04 13.99
CA VAL A 170 1.47 7.44 14.81
C VAL A 170 1.84 7.74 16.26
N ALA A 171 3.14 7.79 16.60
CA ALA A 171 3.59 8.26 17.91
C ALA A 171 3.33 9.76 18.07
N ALA A 172 3.49 10.30 19.28
CA ALA A 172 3.17 11.70 19.59
C ALA A 172 3.93 12.72 18.72
N ASP A 173 5.14 12.38 18.28
CA ASP A 173 6.00 13.13 17.37
C ASP A 173 6.00 12.58 15.93
N GLY A 174 5.14 11.60 15.63
CA GLY A 174 5.04 10.96 14.33
C GLY A 174 4.35 11.83 13.28
N GLY A 175 4.83 11.78 12.04
CA GLY A 175 4.27 12.59 10.95
C GLY A 175 2.83 12.21 10.61
N ALA A 176 2.47 10.93 10.68
CA ALA A 176 1.08 10.50 10.46
C ALA A 176 0.15 10.88 11.62
N ALA A 177 0.68 10.98 12.85
CA ALA A 177 -0.08 11.54 13.97
C ALA A 177 -0.41 13.03 13.76
N TYR A 178 0.56 13.81 13.28
CA TYR A 178 0.32 15.20 12.90
C TYR A 178 -0.77 15.30 11.82
N VAL A 179 -0.68 14.50 10.76
CA VAL A 179 -1.69 14.46 9.68
C VAL A 179 -3.06 14.06 10.22
N ALA A 180 -3.14 13.06 11.10
CA ALA A 180 -4.40 12.63 11.73
C ALA A 180 -5.05 13.76 12.55
N GLN A 181 -4.25 14.53 13.29
CA GLN A 181 -4.73 15.70 14.02
C GLN A 181 -5.27 16.77 13.07
N ARG A 182 -4.50 17.14 12.04
CA ARG A 182 -4.92 18.17 11.06
C ARG A 182 -6.18 17.74 10.30
N LEU A 183 -6.29 16.47 9.93
CA LEU A 183 -7.48 15.90 9.33
C LEU A 183 -8.69 16.02 10.26
N ALA A 184 -8.55 15.62 11.53
CA ALA A 184 -9.63 15.70 12.51
C ALA A 184 -10.12 17.14 12.74
N GLU A 185 -9.20 18.10 12.80
CA GLU A 185 -9.55 19.52 12.90
C GLU A 185 -10.22 20.04 11.62
N PHE A 186 -9.78 19.59 10.45
CA PHE A 186 -10.33 19.98 9.16
C PHE A 186 -11.74 19.45 8.97
N THR A 187 -12.01 18.18 9.27
CA THR A 187 -13.35 17.59 9.17
C THR A 187 -14.31 18.20 10.20
N ALA A 188 -13.85 18.49 11.41
CA ALA A 188 -14.65 19.17 12.43
C ALA A 188 -15.07 20.59 12.02
N ARG A 189 -14.22 21.30 11.27
CA ARG A 189 -14.52 22.63 10.69
C ARG A 189 -15.45 22.57 9.47
N ASN A 190 -15.56 21.41 8.83
CA ASN A 190 -16.31 21.21 7.58
C ASN A 190 -17.33 20.05 7.71
N PRO A 191 -18.27 20.11 8.69
CA PRO A 191 -19.16 19.00 8.98
C PRO A 191 -20.05 18.65 7.78
N GLY A 192 -20.04 17.39 7.36
CA GLY A 192 -20.82 16.89 6.24
C GLY A 192 -20.29 17.26 4.84
N ALA A 193 -19.22 18.06 4.76
CA ALA A 193 -18.61 18.47 3.49
C ALA A 193 -17.39 17.61 3.10
N VAL A 194 -16.93 16.71 3.98
CA VAL A 194 -15.75 15.85 3.75
C VAL A 194 -16.12 14.39 3.96
N GLN A 195 -15.78 13.55 2.98
CA GLN A 195 -15.83 12.08 3.08
C GLN A 195 -14.40 11.56 3.12
N VAL A 196 -14.04 10.85 4.20
CA VAL A 196 -12.69 10.31 4.39
C VAL A 196 -12.65 8.86 3.92
N HIS A 197 -11.70 8.56 3.07
CA HIS A 197 -11.45 7.23 2.53
C HIS A 197 -9.98 6.85 2.69
N ALA A 198 -9.71 5.56 2.71
CA ALA A 198 -8.36 5.04 2.78
C ALA A 198 -8.17 3.87 1.81
N ALA A 199 -7.00 3.79 1.21
CA ALA A 199 -6.56 2.65 0.43
C ALA A 199 -5.10 2.30 0.73
N GLY A 200 -4.81 1.00 0.86
CA GLY A 200 -3.47 0.53 1.17
C GLY A 200 -3.09 -0.69 0.36
N HIS A 201 -1.97 -0.64 -0.35
CA HIS A 201 -1.40 -1.81 -1.02
C HIS A 201 -0.40 -2.52 -0.14
N SER A 202 -0.48 -3.85 -0.04
CA SER A 202 0.49 -4.68 0.67
C SER A 202 0.71 -4.20 2.11
N ALA A 203 1.92 -3.72 2.42
CA ALA A 203 2.28 -3.13 3.70
C ALA A 203 1.46 -1.89 4.05
N GLY A 204 0.87 -1.17 3.09
CA GLY A 204 -0.01 -0.02 3.34
C GLY A 204 -1.20 -0.38 4.23
N ALA A 205 -1.61 -1.66 4.25
CA ALA A 205 -2.59 -2.16 5.21
C ALA A 205 -2.09 -2.10 6.67
N ILE A 206 -0.79 -2.31 6.90
CA ILE A 206 -0.15 -2.16 8.21
C ILE A 206 -0.15 -0.69 8.61
N PHE A 207 0.24 0.22 7.72
CA PHE A 207 0.21 1.65 7.98
C PHE A 207 -1.21 2.13 8.37
N HIS A 208 -2.23 1.79 7.57
CA HIS A 208 -3.62 2.16 7.85
C HIS A 208 -4.17 1.52 9.12
N SER A 209 -3.68 0.33 9.51
CA SER A 209 -4.06 -0.26 10.80
C SER A 209 -3.58 0.53 12.02
N ARG A 210 -2.68 1.50 11.82
CA ARG A 210 -2.20 2.42 12.86
C ARG A 210 -2.82 3.82 12.69
N PHE A 211 -2.78 4.34 11.47
CA PHE A 211 -3.24 5.69 11.16
C PHE A 211 -4.74 5.89 11.42
N LEU A 212 -5.59 4.97 10.95
CA LEU A 212 -7.05 5.15 11.05
C LEU A 212 -7.59 5.08 12.49
N PRO A 213 -7.14 4.14 13.35
CA PRO A 213 -7.52 4.17 14.76
C PRO A 213 -7.15 5.50 15.45
N LEU A 214 -5.96 6.05 15.17
CA LEU A 214 -5.54 7.33 15.75
C LEU A 214 -6.43 8.48 15.27
N TYR A 215 -6.70 8.56 13.96
CA TYR A 215 -7.63 9.55 13.41
C TYR A 215 -9.00 9.50 14.10
N LEU A 216 -9.58 8.30 14.22
CA LEU A 216 -10.90 8.11 14.82
C LEU A 216 -10.91 8.45 16.33
N GLN A 217 -9.80 8.25 17.04
CA GLN A 217 -9.66 8.61 18.45
C GLN A 217 -9.71 10.13 18.70
N HIS A 218 -9.34 10.97 17.72
CA HIS A 218 -9.49 12.41 17.86
C HIS A 218 -10.96 12.87 17.93
N GLY A 219 -11.92 12.02 17.55
CA GLY A 219 -13.34 12.29 17.78
C GLY A 219 -13.91 13.44 16.96
N SER A 220 -13.45 13.62 15.72
CA SER A 220 -13.88 14.72 14.81
C SER A 220 -15.37 14.69 14.46
N GLY A 221 -16.07 13.57 14.73
CA GLY A 221 -17.45 13.33 14.32
C GLY A 221 -17.58 12.79 12.89
N THR A 222 -16.49 12.72 12.13
CA THR A 222 -16.44 12.17 10.76
C THR A 222 -15.71 10.83 10.78
N GLY A 223 -16.40 9.73 10.47
CA GLY A 223 -15.76 8.43 10.30
C GLY A 223 -15.01 8.30 8.96
N VAL A 224 -14.65 7.06 8.64
CA VAL A 224 -14.02 6.66 7.38
C VAL A 224 -15.05 5.92 6.54
N SER A 225 -15.52 6.55 5.46
CA SER A 225 -16.53 6.00 4.56
C SER A 225 -16.12 4.68 3.94
N SER A 226 -14.87 4.57 3.45
CA SER A 226 -14.36 3.28 2.96
C SER A 226 -12.87 3.05 3.19
N LEU A 227 -12.54 1.79 3.53
CA LEU A 227 -11.18 1.26 3.62
C LEU A 227 -10.99 0.15 2.58
N ASN A 228 -10.11 0.38 1.59
CA ASN A 228 -9.82 -0.57 0.52
C ASN A 228 -8.40 -1.12 0.70
N LEU A 229 -8.25 -2.42 0.98
CA LEU A 229 -6.93 -3.04 1.17
C LEU A 229 -6.60 -3.96 0.00
N LEU A 230 -5.48 -3.71 -0.67
CA LEU A 230 -5.06 -4.42 -1.87
C LEU A 230 -3.87 -5.32 -1.53
N ALA A 231 -4.00 -6.63 -1.69
CA ALA A 231 -3.01 -7.63 -1.32
C ALA A 231 -2.46 -7.44 0.12
N ALA A 232 -3.36 -7.25 1.09
CA ALA A 232 -3.03 -6.80 2.45
C ALA A 232 -1.98 -7.67 3.16
N ALA A 233 -0.84 -7.10 3.50
CA ALA A 233 0.23 -7.78 4.26
C ALA A 233 0.03 -7.70 5.79
N LEU A 234 -1.15 -7.28 6.24
CA LEU A 234 -1.54 -7.19 7.65
C LEU A 234 -1.85 -8.59 8.21
N SER A 235 -1.33 -8.90 9.39
CA SER A 235 -1.66 -10.15 10.08
C SER A 235 -3.14 -10.18 10.47
N ILE A 236 -3.79 -11.34 10.42
CA ILE A 236 -5.19 -11.49 10.86
C ILE A 236 -5.34 -11.09 12.33
N ALA A 237 -4.34 -11.40 13.16
CA ALA A 237 -4.31 -11.02 14.57
C ALA A 237 -4.33 -9.49 14.77
N ASP A 238 -3.48 -8.75 14.04
CA ASP A 238 -3.47 -7.28 14.11
C ASP A 238 -4.74 -6.68 13.52
N PHE A 239 -5.26 -7.24 12.42
CA PHE A 239 -6.53 -6.82 11.85
C PHE A 239 -7.68 -6.92 12.86
N ASN A 240 -7.83 -8.09 13.50
CA ASN A 240 -8.87 -8.34 14.50
C ASN A 240 -8.74 -7.43 15.72
N ARG A 241 -7.50 -7.05 16.08
CA ARG A 241 -7.24 -6.19 17.23
C ARG A 241 -7.46 -4.70 16.94
N LEU A 242 -7.05 -4.23 15.76
CA LEU A 242 -6.90 -2.80 15.49
C LEU A 242 -7.96 -2.22 14.56
N LEU A 243 -8.37 -2.97 13.53
CA LEU A 243 -9.26 -2.46 12.49
C LEU A 243 -10.67 -3.04 12.60
N ARG A 244 -10.79 -4.36 12.77
CA ARG A 244 -12.10 -5.03 12.79
C ARG A 244 -13.11 -4.44 13.79
N PRO A 245 -12.73 -4.04 15.02
CA PRO A 245 -13.67 -3.44 15.97
C PRO A 245 -14.24 -2.08 15.52
N LEU A 246 -13.58 -1.44 14.56
CA LEU A 246 -13.97 -0.14 14.03
C LEU A 246 -14.89 -0.26 12.80
N VAL A 247 -15.00 -1.44 12.18
CA VAL A 247 -15.74 -1.64 10.92
C VAL A 247 -17.24 -1.83 11.16
N GLY A 248 -18.06 -1.24 10.29
CA GLY A 248 -19.52 -1.34 10.30
C GLY A 248 -20.22 -0.20 11.05
N SER A 249 -19.53 0.94 11.25
CA SER A 249 -20.11 2.13 11.89
C SER A 249 -19.75 3.39 11.11
N PRO A 250 -20.69 4.31 10.87
CA PRO A 250 -20.42 5.62 10.26
C PRO A 250 -19.47 6.51 11.08
N GLN A 251 -19.34 6.26 12.40
CA GLN A 251 -18.38 6.92 13.28
C GLN A 251 -17.04 6.17 13.36
N GLY A 252 -16.95 4.98 12.77
CA GLY A 252 -15.74 4.17 12.65
C GLY A 252 -15.32 4.08 11.18
N ILE A 253 -15.17 2.86 10.68
CA ILE A 253 -15.00 2.54 9.26
C ILE A 253 -16.32 1.98 8.76
N GLU A 254 -17.00 2.66 7.84
CA GLU A 254 -18.33 2.23 7.40
C GLU A 254 -18.24 0.96 6.54
N GLN A 255 -17.34 0.96 5.56
CA GLN A 255 -17.15 -0.15 4.63
C GLN A 255 -15.69 -0.56 4.50
N LEU A 256 -15.43 -1.86 4.55
CA LEU A 256 -14.12 -2.45 4.26
C LEU A 256 -14.19 -3.31 3.01
N HIS A 257 -13.25 -3.14 2.09
CA HIS A 257 -13.09 -4.05 0.96
C HIS A 257 -11.68 -4.60 0.86
N LEU A 258 -11.56 -5.92 0.68
CA LEU A 258 -10.30 -6.58 0.38
C LEU A 258 -10.21 -6.92 -1.10
N PHE A 259 -9.07 -6.61 -1.71
CA PHE A 259 -8.64 -7.21 -2.96
C PHE A 259 -7.45 -8.13 -2.68
N GLY A 260 -7.47 -9.35 -3.20
CA GLY A 260 -6.35 -10.28 -3.09
C GLY A 260 -6.27 -11.22 -4.28
N LEU A 261 -5.22 -12.02 -4.40
CA LEU A 261 -5.14 -13.02 -5.46
C LEU A 261 -5.84 -14.31 -5.00
N HIS A 262 -6.44 -15.05 -5.94
CA HIS A 262 -6.78 -16.44 -5.68
C HIS A 262 -5.53 -17.26 -5.34
N ARG A 263 -5.71 -18.30 -4.53
CA ARG A 263 -4.63 -19.18 -4.07
C ARG A 263 -3.72 -19.65 -5.19
N GLN A 264 -4.27 -20.06 -6.33
CA GLN A 264 -3.41 -20.55 -7.43
C GLN A 264 -2.50 -19.46 -7.99
N LEU A 265 -2.98 -18.22 -8.10
CA LEU A 265 -2.14 -17.10 -8.54
C LEU A 265 -1.05 -16.77 -7.51
N GLU A 266 -1.34 -16.88 -6.20
CA GLU A 266 -0.33 -16.71 -5.16
C GLU A 266 0.81 -17.76 -5.27
N GLU A 267 0.47 -19.01 -5.61
CA GLU A 267 1.44 -20.11 -5.80
C GLU A 267 2.13 -20.08 -7.19
N ASP A 268 1.56 -19.35 -8.16
CA ASP A 268 2.11 -19.16 -9.50
C ASP A 268 2.95 -17.85 -9.64
N ASP A 269 2.85 -16.94 -8.66
CA ASP A 269 3.60 -15.68 -8.61
C ASP A 269 5.08 -15.90 -8.19
N SER A 270 5.91 -14.86 -8.23
CA SER A 270 7.29 -14.95 -7.74
C SER A 270 7.83 -13.61 -7.25
N VAL A 271 8.75 -13.66 -6.27
CA VAL A 271 9.49 -12.48 -5.81
C VAL A 271 10.89 -12.52 -6.38
N LEU A 272 11.19 -11.61 -7.32
CA LEU A 272 12.52 -11.44 -7.94
C LEU A 272 13.18 -12.78 -8.29
N TRP A 273 12.43 -13.75 -8.85
CA TRP A 273 12.80 -15.16 -9.10
C TRP A 273 13.35 -15.97 -7.91
N LEU A 274 13.64 -15.32 -6.78
CA LEU A 274 14.26 -15.87 -5.57
C LEU A 274 13.28 -16.69 -4.73
N TYR A 275 12.00 -16.32 -4.79
CA TYR A 275 10.94 -17.02 -4.09
C TYR A 275 9.83 -17.38 -5.08
N PRO A 276 9.46 -18.66 -5.21
CA PRO A 276 8.62 -19.16 -6.32
C PRO A 276 7.12 -18.98 -6.05
N ARG A 277 6.75 -18.04 -5.17
CA ARG A 277 5.37 -17.69 -4.81
C ARG A 277 5.28 -16.18 -4.57
N SER A 278 4.09 -15.69 -4.28
CA SER A 278 3.87 -14.28 -3.98
C SER A 278 4.69 -13.75 -2.79
N LEU A 279 4.78 -12.43 -2.71
CA LEU A 279 5.37 -11.76 -1.54
C LEU A 279 4.65 -12.08 -0.24
N LEU A 280 3.31 -12.15 -0.23
CA LEU A 280 2.57 -12.51 0.99
C LEU A 280 2.91 -13.93 1.47
N CYS A 281 3.14 -14.86 0.53
CA CYS A 281 3.62 -16.19 0.85
C CYS A 281 5.01 -16.14 1.50
N LEU A 282 5.91 -15.27 1.03
CA LEU A 282 7.25 -15.08 1.61
C LEU A 282 7.15 -14.50 3.02
N ILE A 283 6.33 -13.46 3.19
CA ILE A 283 6.11 -12.81 4.48
C ILE A 283 5.59 -13.83 5.50
N SER A 284 4.52 -14.53 5.17
CA SER A 284 3.89 -15.53 6.04
C SER A 284 4.85 -16.67 6.39
N SER A 285 5.65 -17.16 5.42
CA SER A 285 6.51 -18.34 5.64
C SER A 285 7.84 -18.02 6.32
N ALA A 286 8.36 -16.80 6.15
CA ALA A 286 9.73 -16.47 6.51
C ALA A 286 9.91 -15.13 7.24
N LEU A 287 9.24 -14.04 6.83
CA LEU A 287 9.55 -12.69 7.34
C LEU A 287 8.80 -12.32 8.62
N GLU A 288 7.66 -12.94 8.90
CA GLU A 288 7.02 -12.84 10.20
C GLU A 288 7.85 -13.50 11.30
N ALA A 289 7.67 -13.06 12.55
CA ALA A 289 8.39 -13.61 13.70
C ALA A 289 8.16 -15.12 13.82
N GLU A 290 6.90 -15.52 13.73
CA GLU A 290 6.44 -16.90 13.63
C GLU A 290 6.24 -17.29 12.16
N ARG A 291 6.36 -18.59 11.87
CA ARG A 291 6.13 -19.11 10.51
C ARG A 291 4.67 -19.45 10.32
N GLY A 292 4.18 -19.22 9.11
CA GLY A 292 2.80 -19.52 8.74
C GLY A 292 1.80 -18.55 9.36
N VAL A 293 2.23 -17.34 9.74
CA VAL A 293 1.31 -16.31 10.22
C VAL A 293 0.27 -16.01 9.14
N GLY A 294 -1.00 -16.10 9.52
CA GLY A 294 -2.13 -15.80 8.63
C GLY A 294 -2.17 -14.31 8.29
N LEU A 295 -2.15 -13.99 6.99
CA LEU A 295 -2.23 -12.62 6.48
C LEU A 295 -3.59 -12.37 5.84
N LEU A 296 -4.13 -11.16 6.02
CA LEU A 296 -5.45 -10.78 5.56
C LEU A 296 -5.60 -10.81 4.03
N GLY A 297 -4.51 -10.55 3.29
CA GLY A 297 -4.47 -10.59 1.83
C GLY A 297 -4.33 -12.00 1.23
N LEU A 298 -4.18 -13.05 2.05
CA LEU A 298 -4.07 -14.43 1.58
C LEU A 298 -5.42 -15.14 1.66
N GLU A 299 -6.00 -15.50 0.51
CA GLU A 299 -7.29 -16.22 0.43
C GLU A 299 -7.31 -17.46 1.32
N ARG A 300 -6.23 -18.25 1.33
CA ARG A 300 -6.10 -19.46 2.17
C ARG A 300 -6.15 -19.16 3.67
N SER A 301 -5.63 -18.00 4.11
CA SER A 301 -5.63 -17.62 5.53
C SER A 301 -7.02 -17.17 5.94
N VAL A 302 -7.71 -16.41 5.09
CA VAL A 302 -9.10 -15.99 5.30
C VAL A 302 -10.02 -17.21 5.35
N ALA A 303 -9.92 -18.11 4.37
CA ALA A 303 -10.76 -19.31 4.29
C ALA A 303 -10.54 -20.30 5.44
N ALA A 304 -9.37 -20.26 6.09
CA ALA A 304 -9.07 -21.08 7.27
C ALA A 304 -9.70 -20.52 8.57
N ASP A 305 -10.14 -19.26 8.56
CA ASP A 305 -10.78 -18.59 9.69
C ASP A 305 -12.27 -18.37 9.38
N ALA A 306 -13.12 -19.23 9.94
CA ALA A 306 -14.57 -19.19 9.69
C ALA A 306 -15.23 -17.89 10.19
N ASP A 307 -14.71 -17.29 11.26
CA ASP A 307 -15.21 -16.05 11.82
C ASP A 307 -14.85 -14.86 10.91
N LEU A 308 -13.61 -14.83 10.40
CA LEU A 308 -13.19 -13.83 9.41
C LEU A 308 -13.93 -13.98 8.07
N THR A 309 -14.14 -15.22 7.62
CA THR A 309 -14.94 -15.50 6.42
C THR A 309 -16.38 -15.00 6.59
N GLY A 310 -16.99 -15.24 7.75
CA GLY A 310 -18.32 -14.73 8.08
C GLY A 310 -18.36 -13.20 8.11
N PHE A 311 -17.37 -12.56 8.70
CA PHE A 311 -17.24 -11.10 8.73
C PHE A 311 -17.13 -10.48 7.33
N LEU A 312 -16.31 -11.07 6.44
CA LEU A 312 -16.17 -10.66 5.03
C LEU A 312 -17.36 -11.06 4.13
N GLY A 313 -18.39 -11.65 4.70
CA GLY A 313 -19.68 -11.90 4.04
C GLY A 313 -20.77 -10.90 4.44
N THR A 314 -20.43 -9.88 5.25
CA THR A 314 -21.41 -8.90 5.75
C THR A 314 -21.62 -7.75 4.77
N ALA A 315 -22.62 -6.90 5.05
CA ALA A 315 -22.82 -5.66 4.30
C ALA A 315 -21.78 -4.58 4.61
N ALA A 316 -20.95 -4.75 5.64
CA ALA A 316 -19.92 -3.78 6.06
C ALA A 316 -18.51 -4.19 5.63
N ALA A 317 -18.30 -5.45 5.24
CA ALA A 317 -17.01 -5.95 4.83
C ALA A 317 -17.16 -7.05 3.78
N ASP A 318 -16.45 -6.91 2.66
CA ASP A 318 -16.41 -7.91 1.59
C ASP A 318 -15.02 -8.07 0.96
N ALA A 319 -14.84 -9.13 0.17
CA ALA A 319 -13.57 -9.42 -0.51
C ALA A 319 -13.78 -9.77 -1.99
N THR A 320 -12.83 -9.36 -2.83
CA THR A 320 -12.70 -9.72 -4.24
C THR A 320 -11.37 -10.43 -4.44
N TRP A 321 -11.42 -11.68 -4.90
CA TRP A 321 -10.23 -12.46 -5.24
C TRP A 321 -10.01 -12.44 -6.76
N SER A 322 -8.83 -12.03 -7.18
CA SER A 322 -8.42 -11.92 -8.58
C SER A 322 -8.15 -13.30 -9.19
N LYS A 323 -8.44 -13.56 -10.47
CA LYS A 323 -8.99 -12.65 -11.50
C LYS A 323 -10.50 -12.77 -11.62
N THR A 324 -11.19 -11.65 -11.66
CA THR A 324 -12.64 -11.60 -11.89
C THR A 324 -12.93 -11.71 -13.39
N GLN A 325 -13.72 -12.70 -13.82
CA GLN A 325 -14.11 -12.86 -15.23
C GLN A 325 -15.08 -11.77 -15.70
N VAL A 326 -16.09 -11.47 -14.88
CA VAL A 326 -17.06 -10.36 -14.99
C VAL A 326 -17.37 -9.96 -13.55
N GLY A 327 -17.38 -8.66 -13.25
CA GLY A 327 -17.64 -8.18 -11.89
C GLY A 327 -18.49 -6.93 -11.89
N ALA A 328 -19.32 -6.77 -10.87
CA ALA A 328 -20.02 -5.51 -10.62
C ALA A 328 -19.00 -4.37 -10.45
N PRO A 329 -19.36 -3.12 -10.80
CA PRO A 329 -18.55 -1.96 -10.44
C PRO A 329 -18.16 -2.01 -8.95
N GLY A 330 -16.90 -1.72 -8.63
CA GLY A 330 -16.38 -1.85 -7.26
C GLY A 330 -15.86 -3.24 -6.88
N ARG A 331 -16.04 -4.26 -7.72
CA ARG A 331 -15.62 -5.65 -7.46
C ARG A 331 -14.88 -6.28 -8.65
N ARG A 332 -14.23 -5.47 -9.49
CA ARG A 332 -13.41 -5.95 -10.61
C ARG A 332 -11.94 -5.91 -10.22
N CYS A 333 -11.23 -7.01 -10.49
CA CYS A 333 -9.80 -7.13 -10.22
C CYS A 333 -9.19 -8.10 -11.22
N LEU A 334 -8.18 -7.65 -11.97
CA LEU A 334 -7.46 -8.43 -12.97
C LEU A 334 -5.96 -8.59 -12.65
N ALA A 335 -5.51 -8.05 -11.51
CA ALA A 335 -4.15 -8.23 -10.99
C ALA A 335 -3.74 -9.71 -11.01
N SER A 336 -2.61 -10.02 -11.63
CA SER A 336 -2.13 -11.42 -11.74
C SER A 336 -0.99 -11.75 -10.79
N ALA A 337 -0.41 -10.73 -10.17
CA ALA A 337 0.72 -10.86 -9.26
C ALA A 337 0.58 -9.85 -8.12
N HIS A 338 1.26 -10.11 -7.01
CA HIS A 338 1.19 -9.32 -5.78
C HIS A 338 1.45 -7.82 -6.02
N GLY A 339 2.45 -7.52 -6.85
CA GLY A 339 2.88 -6.16 -7.14
C GLY A 339 2.07 -5.41 -8.19
N THR A 340 1.00 -6.02 -8.75
CA THR A 340 0.26 -5.44 -9.89
C THR A 340 -1.06 -4.79 -9.54
N PHE A 341 -1.48 -4.81 -8.27
CA PHE A 341 -2.79 -4.30 -7.85
C PHE A 341 -2.94 -2.78 -8.04
N ASP A 342 -1.87 -2.03 -7.78
CA ASP A 342 -1.79 -0.58 -7.94
C ASP A 342 -1.46 -0.16 -9.38
N GLU A 343 -1.32 -1.12 -10.29
CA GLU A 343 -1.14 -0.90 -11.73
C GLU A 343 -2.32 -1.43 -12.55
N ASP A 344 -3.17 -2.28 -11.97
CA ASP A 344 -4.33 -2.87 -12.62
C ASP A 344 -5.49 -1.86 -12.71
N PRO A 345 -5.84 -1.38 -13.92
CA PRO A 345 -6.92 -0.42 -14.08
C PRO A 345 -8.27 -0.96 -13.60
N ALA A 346 -8.52 -2.27 -13.66
CA ALA A 346 -9.78 -2.83 -13.19
C ALA A 346 -9.92 -2.71 -11.67
N THR A 347 -8.83 -2.93 -10.93
CA THR A 347 -8.77 -2.76 -9.48
C THR A 347 -8.88 -1.29 -9.09
N LEU A 348 -8.10 -0.40 -9.71
CA LEU A 348 -8.14 1.04 -9.40
C LEU A 348 -9.52 1.66 -9.67
N ASN A 349 -10.14 1.32 -10.80
CA ASN A 349 -11.52 1.74 -11.10
C ASN A 349 -12.54 1.19 -10.08
N SER A 350 -12.29 0.00 -9.52
CA SER A 350 -13.14 -0.54 -8.47
C SER A 350 -12.97 0.21 -7.14
N VAL A 351 -11.75 0.59 -6.80
CA VAL A 351 -11.49 1.46 -5.64
C VAL A 351 -12.15 2.83 -5.85
N ALA A 352 -11.98 3.46 -7.02
CA ALA A 352 -12.60 4.73 -7.36
C ALA A 352 -14.13 4.65 -7.24
N TYR A 353 -14.74 3.59 -7.78
CA TYR A 353 -16.17 3.36 -7.66
C TYR A 353 -16.61 3.29 -6.19
N ARG A 354 -15.91 2.54 -5.35
CA ARG A 354 -16.21 2.40 -3.92
C ARG A 354 -16.02 3.68 -3.12
N VAL A 355 -15.09 4.53 -3.51
CA VAL A 355 -14.92 5.87 -2.93
C VAL A 355 -16.09 6.77 -3.34
N SER A 356 -16.54 6.69 -4.59
CA SER A 356 -17.62 7.53 -5.11
C SER A 356 -19.02 7.13 -4.65
N THR A 357 -19.25 5.86 -4.28
CA THR A 357 -20.56 5.35 -3.85
C THR A 357 -20.68 5.05 -2.35
N GLY A 358 -19.56 5.10 -1.62
CA GLY A 358 -19.51 4.80 -0.19
C GLY A 358 -19.65 6.03 0.70
#